data_AF-A0A7J4L9L5-F1
#
_entry.id   AF-A0A7J4L9L5-F1
#
_cell.length_a   1.000
_cell.length_b   1.000
_cell.length_c   1.000
_cell.angle_alpha   90.00
_cell.angle_beta   90.00
_cell.angle_gamma   90.00
#
_symmetry.space_group_name_H-M   'P 1'
#
loop_
_entity.id
_entity.type
_entity.pdbx_description
1 polymer ?
#
loop_
_entity_poly.entity_id
_entity_poly.type
_entity_poly.pdbx_seq_one_letter_code
_entity_poly.pdbx_strand_id
1 'polypeptide(L)'
;SNLPVLRKDFITDKKEIELTADYGASAILLIARLLKDKTGEFVDYSFDNGLEPLVEIHSTDDVLFLRDTKTRMVGINNRDILRMETDDGDVSLSENLANYLKNEFVSKKSKDYLVVSESGIKNVEYLRKVLKIADAALIGTAFMESDDTEHFVRSFVFDGLNKTCVIE
;
A
#
# COMPACT_ATOMS: atom_id res chain seq x y z
N SER A 1 -16.40 -13.28 5.60
CA SER A 1 -16.55 -11.84 5.90
C SER A 1 -16.92 -11.13 4.60
N ASN A 2 -17.48 -9.92 4.65
CA ASN A 2 -17.77 -9.10 3.46
C ASN A 2 -16.70 -8.01 3.22
N LEU A 3 -15.51 -8.19 3.81
CA LEU A 3 -14.41 -7.24 3.69
C LEU A 3 -13.60 -7.54 2.42
N PRO A 4 -13.13 -6.51 1.69
CA PRO A 4 -12.19 -6.68 0.59
C PRO A 4 -10.91 -7.37 1.07
N VAL A 5 -10.35 -8.24 0.23
CA VAL A 5 -9.10 -8.96 0.52
C VAL A 5 -8.01 -8.51 -0.45
N LEU A 6 -6.84 -8.15 0.09
CA LEU A 6 -5.66 -7.79 -0.67
C LEU A 6 -4.71 -9.01 -0.73
N ARG A 7 -4.30 -9.45 -1.93
CA ARG A 7 -3.17 -10.36 -2.06
C ARG A 7 -1.86 -9.57 -1.96
N LYS A 8 -1.12 -9.78 -0.87
CA LYS A 8 0.20 -9.23 -0.63
C LYS A 8 1.27 -10.28 -0.93
N ASP A 9 1.92 -10.18 -2.08
CA ASP A 9 2.92 -11.14 -2.57
C ASP A 9 3.86 -10.45 -3.60
N PHE A 10 4.98 -11.09 -3.94
CA PHE A 10 5.94 -10.58 -4.93
C PHE A 10 5.54 -10.97 -6.36
N ILE A 11 4.48 -10.35 -6.88
CA ILE A 11 3.90 -10.67 -8.19
C ILE A 11 4.87 -10.30 -9.33
N THR A 12 5.25 -11.29 -10.14
CA THR A 12 6.14 -11.10 -11.31
C THR A 12 5.61 -11.74 -12.59
N ASP A 13 4.54 -12.54 -12.49
CA ASP A 13 3.87 -13.19 -13.62
C ASP A 13 2.37 -12.85 -13.64
N LYS A 14 1.82 -12.62 -14.84
CA LYS A 14 0.39 -12.39 -15.07
C LYS A 14 -0.47 -13.57 -14.64
N LYS A 15 0.06 -14.80 -14.69
CA LYS A 15 -0.65 -15.98 -14.18
C LYS A 15 -0.98 -15.85 -12.69
N GLU A 16 -0.15 -15.16 -11.93
CA GLU A 16 -0.43 -14.92 -10.52
C GLU A 16 -1.60 -13.95 -10.35
N ILE A 17 -1.78 -12.98 -11.26
CA ILE A 17 -2.93 -12.07 -11.28
C ILE A 17 -4.22 -12.86 -11.58
N GLU A 18 -4.20 -13.73 -12.59
CA GLU A 18 -5.34 -14.62 -12.91
C GLU A 18 -5.74 -15.47 -11.70
N LEU A 19 -4.76 -16.16 -11.09
CA LEU A 19 -5.00 -16.97 -9.89
C LEU A 19 -5.56 -16.14 -8.74
N THR A 20 -5.08 -14.91 -8.55
CA THR A 20 -5.57 -14.01 -7.51
C THR A 20 -7.05 -13.67 -7.69
N ALA A 21 -7.46 -13.40 -8.93
CA ALA A 21 -8.85 -13.16 -9.28
C ALA A 21 -9.70 -14.42 -9.08
N ASP A 22 -9.22 -15.58 -9.51
CA ASP A 22 -9.91 -16.87 -9.35
C ASP A 22 -10.14 -17.24 -7.87
N TYR A 23 -9.22 -16.87 -6.97
CA TYR A 23 -9.38 -17.04 -5.53
C TYR A 23 -10.28 -15.98 -4.87
N GLY A 24 -10.79 -15.01 -5.62
CA GLY A 24 -11.77 -14.04 -5.15
C GLY A 24 -11.18 -12.88 -4.35
N ALA A 25 -9.89 -12.56 -4.52
CA ALA A 25 -9.33 -11.34 -3.95
C ALA A 25 -9.96 -10.09 -4.59
N SER A 26 -9.95 -8.98 -3.85
CA SER A 26 -10.46 -7.67 -4.33
C SER A 26 -9.35 -6.76 -4.83
N ALA A 27 -8.13 -6.96 -4.34
CA ALA A 27 -6.97 -6.15 -4.65
C ALA A 27 -5.70 -6.99 -4.73
N ILE A 28 -4.68 -6.46 -5.38
CA ILE A 28 -3.38 -7.10 -5.54
C ILE A 28 -2.24 -6.09 -5.37
N LEU A 29 -1.19 -6.48 -4.65
CA LEU A 29 0.02 -5.68 -4.50
C LEU A 29 0.91 -5.84 -5.74
N LEU A 30 1.35 -4.71 -6.30
CA LEU A 30 2.31 -4.66 -7.41
C LEU A 30 3.51 -3.81 -7.01
N ILE A 31 4.70 -4.39 -6.94
CA ILE A 31 5.90 -3.67 -6.50
C ILE A 31 6.57 -2.99 -7.71
N ALA A 32 6.53 -1.66 -7.75
CA ALA A 32 6.98 -0.89 -8.91
C ALA A 32 8.44 -1.16 -9.29
N ARG A 33 9.34 -1.20 -8.30
CA ARG A 33 10.77 -1.47 -8.56
C ARG A 33 11.09 -2.90 -9.00
N LEU A 34 10.20 -3.85 -8.71
CA LEU A 34 10.33 -5.24 -9.15
C LEU A 34 9.90 -5.38 -10.62
N LEU A 35 8.78 -4.75 -10.98
CA LEU A 35 8.20 -4.79 -12.33
C LEU A 35 8.87 -3.79 -13.30
N LYS A 36 9.38 -2.67 -12.78
CA LYS A 36 10.00 -1.57 -13.54
C LYS A 36 9.08 -1.07 -14.64
N ASP A 37 9.54 -1.08 -15.89
CA ASP A 37 8.79 -0.64 -17.07
C ASP A 37 7.51 -1.47 -17.32
N LYS A 38 7.40 -2.67 -16.72
CA LYS A 38 6.18 -3.51 -16.81
C LYS A 38 5.08 -3.08 -15.86
N THR A 39 5.32 -2.13 -14.96
CA THR A 39 4.34 -1.72 -13.92
C THR A 39 3.00 -1.32 -14.55
N GLY A 40 3.01 -0.52 -15.62
CA GLY A 40 1.78 -0.11 -16.31
C GLY A 40 1.01 -1.28 -16.93
N GLU A 41 1.72 -2.22 -17.54
CA GLU A 41 1.13 -3.42 -18.13
C GLU A 41 0.45 -4.31 -17.07
N PHE A 42 1.08 -4.46 -15.89
CA PHE A 42 0.53 -5.26 -14.79
C PHE A 42 -0.65 -4.56 -14.11
N VAL A 43 -0.61 -3.24 -13.99
CA VAL A 43 -1.75 -2.43 -13.51
C VAL A 43 -2.96 -2.61 -14.43
N ASP A 44 -2.78 -2.46 -15.74
CA ASP A 44 -3.86 -2.64 -16.72
C ASP A 44 -4.42 -4.07 -16.67
N TYR A 45 -3.53 -5.07 -16.63
CA TYR A 45 -3.94 -6.46 -16.57
C TYR A 45 -4.66 -6.82 -15.25
N SER A 46 -4.31 -6.18 -14.14
CA SER A 46 -5.03 -6.34 -12.87
C SER A 46 -6.46 -5.82 -12.97
N PHE A 47 -6.65 -4.64 -13.57
CA PHE A 47 -7.98 -4.10 -13.82
C PHE A 47 -8.82 -4.98 -14.75
N ASP A 48 -8.22 -5.51 -15.81
CA ASP A 48 -8.91 -6.42 -16.75
C ASP A 48 -9.39 -7.71 -16.07
N ASN A 49 -8.76 -8.12 -14.97
CA ASN A 49 -9.13 -9.27 -14.14
C ASN A 49 -9.98 -8.88 -12.90
N GLY A 50 -10.46 -7.64 -12.82
CA GLY A 50 -11.34 -7.19 -11.74
C GLY A 50 -10.64 -6.97 -10.39
N LEU A 51 -9.31 -6.84 -10.38
CA LEU A 51 -8.51 -6.57 -9.19
C LEU A 51 -8.12 -5.10 -9.13
N GLU A 52 -8.26 -4.46 -7.97
CA GLU A 52 -7.70 -3.12 -7.74
C GLU A 52 -6.19 -3.23 -7.43
N PRO A 53 -5.30 -2.64 -8.24
CA PRO A 53 -3.87 -2.68 -7.98
C PRO A 53 -3.45 -1.64 -6.94
N LEU A 54 -2.83 -2.10 -5.85
CA LEU A 54 -2.04 -1.26 -4.94
C LEU A 54 -0.59 -1.28 -5.44
N VAL A 55 -0.11 -0.16 -5.98
CA VAL A 55 1.26 -0.09 -6.51
C VAL A 55 2.21 0.39 -5.41
N GLU A 56 3.11 -0.48 -4.97
CA GLU A 56 4.08 -0.20 -3.91
C GLU A 56 5.32 0.52 -4.47
N ILE A 57 5.76 1.56 -3.76
CA ILE A 57 7.00 2.30 -3.98
C ILE A 57 7.81 2.43 -2.69
N HIS A 58 9.13 2.57 -2.84
CA HIS A 58 10.07 2.79 -1.74
C HIS A 58 11.03 3.98 -2.00
N SER A 59 11.03 4.55 -3.21
CA SER A 59 11.92 5.67 -3.55
C SER A 59 11.27 6.67 -4.51
N THR A 60 11.90 7.83 -4.68
CA THR A 60 11.50 8.80 -5.70
C THR A 60 11.68 8.28 -7.12
N ASP A 61 12.65 7.38 -7.33
CA ASP A 61 12.90 6.78 -8.64
C ASP A 61 11.75 5.84 -9.03
N ASP A 62 11.16 5.15 -8.04
CA ASP A 62 10.01 4.26 -8.27
C ASP A 62 8.78 5.03 -8.78
N VAL A 63 8.67 6.31 -8.44
CA VAL A 63 7.58 7.19 -8.92
C VAL A 63 7.60 7.34 -10.43
N LEU A 64 8.76 7.16 -11.08
CA LEU A 64 8.86 7.19 -12.54
C LEU A 64 8.02 6.07 -13.18
N PHE A 65 7.99 4.89 -12.57
CA PHE A 65 7.21 3.75 -13.06
C PHE A 65 5.70 3.94 -12.90
N LEU A 66 5.27 4.93 -12.12
CA LEU A 66 3.85 5.25 -11.95
C LEU A 66 3.31 6.09 -13.11
N ARG A 67 4.15 6.86 -13.82
CA ARG A 67 3.75 8.00 -14.69
C ARG A 67 2.71 7.62 -15.74
N ASP A 68 2.89 6.46 -16.34
CA ASP A 68 2.04 5.97 -17.44
C ASP A 68 1.04 4.90 -16.99
N THR A 69 0.88 4.72 -15.68
CA THR A 69 -0.05 3.74 -15.12
C THR A 69 -1.45 4.32 -14.96
N LYS A 70 -2.48 3.48 -14.95
CA LYS A 70 -3.86 3.87 -14.56
C LYS A 70 -4.12 3.74 -13.05
N THR A 71 -3.10 3.42 -12.24
CA THR A 71 -3.33 3.20 -10.81
C THR A 71 -3.92 4.44 -10.15
N ARG A 72 -4.76 4.18 -9.14
CA ARG A 72 -5.37 5.15 -8.25
C ARG A 72 -4.95 4.94 -6.80
N MET A 73 -4.18 3.89 -6.52
CA MET A 73 -3.76 3.51 -5.17
C MET A 73 -2.26 3.24 -5.17
N VAL A 74 -1.53 3.98 -4.33
CA VAL A 74 -0.08 3.81 -4.15
C VAL A 74 0.25 3.53 -2.70
N GLY A 75 1.03 2.48 -2.51
CA GLY A 75 1.62 2.10 -1.25
C GLY A 75 3.01 2.68 -1.09
N ILE A 76 3.29 3.37 0.01
CA ILE A 76 4.65 3.76 0.38
C ILE A 76 5.12 2.80 1.47
N ASN A 77 6.02 1.89 1.09
CA ASN A 77 6.56 0.94 2.04
C ASN A 77 7.78 1.52 2.75
N ASN A 78 7.63 1.79 4.04
CA ASN A 78 8.69 2.38 4.87
C ASN A 78 9.88 1.44 5.10
N ARG A 79 9.77 0.15 4.73
CA ARG A 79 10.86 -0.83 4.81
C ARG A 79 11.39 -1.21 3.44
N ASP A 80 12.70 -1.33 3.32
CA ASP A 80 13.31 -1.80 2.09
C ASP A 80 13.19 -3.34 1.95
N ILE A 81 12.13 -3.80 1.27
CA ILE A 81 11.90 -5.23 0.98
C ILE A 81 13.04 -5.91 0.18
N LEU A 82 13.86 -5.16 -0.57
CA LEU A 82 15.03 -5.70 -1.27
C LEU A 82 16.27 -5.82 -0.38
N ARG A 83 16.24 -5.25 0.84
CA ARG A 83 17.30 -5.36 1.86
C ARG A 83 16.87 -6.19 3.07
N MET A 84 15.89 -7.07 2.90
CA MET A 84 15.35 -7.93 3.95
C MET A 84 14.87 -7.14 5.19
N GLU A 85 14.38 -5.90 5.00
CA GLU A 85 13.75 -5.11 6.06
C GLU A 85 14.62 -4.89 7.32
N THR A 86 15.92 -4.71 7.14
CA THR A 86 16.88 -4.51 8.25
C THR A 86 16.95 -3.07 8.78
N ASP A 87 16.07 -2.19 8.30
CA ASP A 87 15.98 -0.78 8.69
C ASP A 87 15.13 -0.56 9.96
N ASP A 88 15.49 0.46 10.75
CA ASP A 88 14.92 0.75 12.09
C ASP A 88 13.43 1.18 12.08
N GLY A 89 12.78 1.16 10.91
CA GLY A 89 11.32 1.17 10.76
C GLY A 89 10.63 2.40 11.34
N ASP A 90 10.99 3.58 10.85
CA ASP A 90 10.22 4.81 11.05
C ASP A 90 9.23 5.05 9.88
N VAL A 91 8.49 6.16 9.90
CA VAL A 91 7.51 6.52 8.85
C VAL A 91 7.95 7.74 8.03
N SER A 92 9.23 8.10 8.13
CA SER A 92 9.80 9.30 7.51
C SER A 92 9.76 9.21 5.98
N LEU A 93 9.87 8.00 5.42
CA LEU A 93 9.75 7.79 3.98
C LEU A 93 8.35 8.14 3.47
N SER A 94 7.31 7.70 4.20
CA SER A 94 5.93 8.09 3.91
C SER A 94 5.75 9.61 3.94
N GLU A 95 6.33 10.31 4.92
CA GLU A 95 6.28 11.78 5.01
C GLU A 95 6.88 12.44 3.76
N ASN A 96 8.04 11.98 3.32
CA ASN A 96 8.74 12.54 2.17
C ASN A 96 8.04 12.22 0.84
N LEU A 97 7.71 10.95 0.59
CA LEU A 97 7.14 10.50 -0.69
C LEU A 97 5.68 10.91 -0.85
N ALA A 98 4.87 10.94 0.21
CA ALA A 98 3.48 11.39 0.10
C ALA A 98 3.40 12.87 -0.34
N ASN A 99 4.30 13.72 0.18
CA ASN A 99 4.37 15.12 -0.26
C ASN A 99 4.88 15.25 -1.71
N TYR A 100 5.88 14.46 -2.08
CA TYR A 100 6.38 14.41 -3.46
C TYR A 100 5.29 13.99 -4.44
N LEU A 101 4.55 12.91 -4.14
CA LEU A 101 3.42 12.44 -4.94
C LEU A 101 2.32 13.50 -5.05
N LYS A 102 1.99 14.21 -3.97
CA LYS A 102 1.00 15.29 -4.01
C LYS A 102 1.39 16.41 -4.97
N ASN A 103 2.66 16.81 -4.97
CA ASN A 103 3.17 17.90 -5.80
C ASN A 103 3.33 17.49 -7.27
N GLU A 104 3.97 16.35 -7.54
CA GLU A 104 4.37 15.93 -8.89
C GLU A 104 3.28 15.14 -9.63
N PHE A 105 2.42 14.46 -8.89
CA PHE A 105 1.57 13.39 -9.41
C PHE A 105 0.08 13.69 -9.25
N VAL A 106 -0.36 14.04 -8.04
CA VAL A 106 -1.77 14.33 -7.74
C VAL A 106 -2.21 15.68 -8.30
N SER A 107 -1.29 16.62 -8.53
CA SER A 107 -1.62 17.87 -9.24
C SER A 107 -2.05 17.63 -10.70
N LYS A 108 -1.73 16.47 -11.30
CA LYS A 108 -2.04 16.10 -12.68
C LYS A 108 -3.11 15.02 -12.84
N LYS A 109 -3.36 14.20 -11.80
CA LYS A 109 -4.42 13.18 -11.79
C LYS A 109 -5.61 13.63 -10.94
N SER A 110 -6.81 13.18 -11.30
CA SER A 110 -8.08 13.54 -10.64
C SER A 110 -8.08 13.27 -9.13
N LYS A 111 -9.04 13.87 -8.42
CA LYS A 111 -9.24 13.89 -6.94
C LYS A 111 -9.31 12.52 -6.22
N ASP A 112 -9.09 11.40 -6.90
CA ASP A 112 -9.33 10.04 -6.41
C ASP A 112 -8.04 9.20 -6.33
N TYR A 113 -6.91 9.83 -5.97
CA TYR A 113 -5.64 9.14 -5.75
C TYR A 113 -5.43 8.88 -4.25
N LEU A 114 -5.34 7.61 -3.87
CA LEU A 114 -5.17 7.18 -2.48
C LEU A 114 -3.70 6.84 -2.21
N VAL A 115 -3.16 7.41 -1.15
CA VAL A 115 -1.84 7.06 -0.63
C VAL A 115 -2.02 6.16 0.60
N VAL A 116 -1.41 4.99 0.58
CA VAL A 116 -1.36 4.03 1.68
C VAL A 116 0.06 4.04 2.24
N SER A 117 0.21 4.19 3.55
CA SER A 117 1.51 4.00 4.21
C SER A 117 1.62 2.58 4.73
N GLU A 118 2.74 1.92 4.46
CA GLU A 118 2.96 0.53 4.82
C GLU A 118 4.21 0.41 5.70
N SER A 119 4.18 -0.53 6.64
CA SER A 119 5.26 -0.83 7.59
C SER A 119 5.57 0.31 8.58
N GLY A 120 6.17 -0.03 9.73
CA GLY A 120 6.62 0.96 10.73
C GLY A 120 5.53 1.52 11.66
N ILE A 121 4.28 1.09 11.50
CA ILE A 121 3.14 1.57 12.32
C ILE A 121 2.93 0.64 13.52
N LYS A 122 3.56 1.00 14.65
CA LYS A 122 3.62 0.14 15.84
C LYS A 122 2.48 0.36 16.83
N ASN A 123 1.82 1.51 16.79
CA ASN A 123 0.74 1.88 17.71
C ASN A 123 -0.14 3.01 17.12
N VAL A 124 -1.21 3.36 17.83
CA VAL A 124 -2.17 4.41 17.44
C VAL A 124 -1.52 5.79 17.28
N GLU A 125 -0.47 6.12 18.04
CA GLU A 125 0.24 7.39 17.88
C GLU A 125 0.93 7.48 16.52
N TYR A 126 1.60 6.40 16.09
CA TYR A 126 2.19 6.30 14.75
C TYR A 126 1.12 6.36 13.67
N LEU A 127 0.00 5.64 13.85
CA LEU A 127 -1.13 5.71 12.92
C LEU A 127 -1.61 7.16 12.73
N ARG A 128 -1.82 7.89 13.83
CA ARG A 128 -2.28 9.29 13.78
C ARG A 128 -1.29 10.23 13.09
N LYS A 129 0.02 9.95 13.16
CA LYS A 129 1.04 10.72 12.42
C LYS A 129 0.92 10.45 10.92
N VAL A 130 0.86 9.17 10.56
CA VAL A 130 0.73 8.71 9.17
C VAL A 130 -0.57 9.19 8.51
N LEU A 131 -1.71 9.15 9.19
CA LEU A 131 -3.00 9.56 8.62
C LEU A 131 -3.13 11.09 8.41
N LYS A 132 -2.14 11.89 8.82
CA LYS A 132 -2.05 13.31 8.42
C LYS A 132 -1.50 13.47 7.00
N ILE A 133 -0.75 12.48 6.51
CA ILE A 133 -0.03 12.55 5.23
C ILE A 133 -0.57 11.56 4.19
N ALA A 134 -1.06 10.40 4.63
CA ALA A 134 -1.61 9.31 3.83
C ALA A 134 -3.12 9.14 4.11
N ASP A 135 -3.82 8.50 3.19
CA ASP A 135 -5.26 8.27 3.25
C ASP A 135 -5.61 6.99 4.03
N ALA A 136 -4.70 6.02 4.01
CA ALA A 136 -4.82 4.76 4.74
C ALA A 136 -3.47 4.24 5.23
N ALA A 137 -3.52 3.20 6.05
CA ALA A 137 -2.36 2.47 6.57
C ALA A 137 -2.55 0.96 6.37
N LEU A 138 -1.46 0.26 6.05
CA LEU A 138 -1.38 -1.20 6.02
C LEU A 138 -0.51 -1.66 7.20
N ILE A 139 -1.10 -2.47 8.08
CA ILE A 139 -0.52 -2.84 9.38
C ILE A 139 -0.63 -4.35 9.55
N GLY A 140 0.52 -5.01 9.69
CA GLY A 140 0.63 -6.47 9.83
C GLY A 140 1.28 -6.88 11.14
N THR A 141 2.60 -6.76 11.21
CA THR A 141 3.44 -7.24 12.34
C THR A 141 2.92 -6.82 13.71
N ALA A 142 2.50 -5.57 13.88
CA ALA A 142 1.99 -5.08 15.16
C ALA A 142 0.73 -5.84 15.62
N PHE A 143 -0.15 -6.22 14.69
CA PHE A 143 -1.35 -7.02 15.00
C PHE A 143 -1.00 -8.49 15.28
N MET A 144 -0.02 -9.04 14.56
CA MET A 144 0.45 -10.43 14.72
C MET A 144 1.20 -10.67 16.04
N GLU A 145 1.89 -9.65 16.56
CA GLU A 145 2.60 -9.70 17.84
C GLU A 145 1.72 -9.37 19.04
N SER A 146 0.45 -9.03 18.83
CA SER A 146 -0.48 -8.66 19.90
C SER A 146 -1.06 -9.89 20.59
N ASP A 147 -1.08 -9.88 21.93
CA ASP A 147 -1.74 -10.90 22.74
C ASP A 147 -3.28 -10.92 22.54
N ASP A 148 -3.86 -9.78 22.16
CA ASP A 148 -5.29 -9.61 21.87
C ASP A 148 -5.47 -8.77 20.59
N THR A 149 -5.39 -9.46 19.45
CA THR A 149 -5.51 -8.84 18.12
C THR A 149 -6.83 -8.10 17.94
N GLU A 150 -7.95 -8.62 18.45
CA GLU A 150 -9.25 -7.95 18.29
C GLU A 150 -9.25 -6.60 19.02
N HIS A 151 -8.85 -6.60 20.29
CA HIS A 151 -8.78 -5.36 21.06
C HIS A 151 -7.83 -4.36 20.42
N PHE A 152 -6.68 -4.84 19.94
CA PHE A 152 -5.68 -3.98 19.34
C PHE A 152 -6.18 -3.37 18.03
N VAL A 153 -6.75 -4.16 17.12
CA VAL A 153 -7.42 -3.66 15.90
C VAL A 153 -8.49 -2.61 16.23
N ARG A 154 -9.33 -2.87 17.24
CA ARG A 154 -10.35 -1.90 17.68
C ARG A 154 -9.74 -0.58 18.10
N SER A 155 -8.62 -0.59 18.82
CA SER A 155 -7.93 0.66 19.20
C SER A 155 -7.50 1.48 17.97
N PHE A 156 -7.04 0.84 16.89
CA PHE A 156 -6.68 1.54 15.65
C PHE A 156 -7.91 2.12 14.95
N VAL A 157 -9.00 1.36 14.87
CA VAL A 157 -10.22 1.79 14.17
C VAL A 157 -10.94 2.92 14.92
N PHE A 158 -11.05 2.83 16.25
CA PHE A 158 -11.83 3.79 17.04
C PHE A 158 -11.00 5.00 17.52
N ASP A 159 -9.70 4.82 17.78
CA ASP A 159 -8.84 5.89 18.31
C ASP A 159 -7.96 6.54 17.23
N GLY A 160 -7.85 5.92 16.04
CA GLY A 160 -6.95 6.31 14.95
C GLY A 160 -7.36 7.54 14.13
N LEU A 161 -8.57 8.08 14.34
CA LEU A 161 -9.34 8.98 13.45
C LEU A 161 -10.19 8.17 12.46
N ASN A 162 -11.44 8.58 12.22
CA ASN A 162 -12.47 7.92 11.37
C ASN A 162 -12.11 7.81 9.86
N LYS A 163 -10.84 7.59 9.51
CA LYS A 163 -10.36 7.40 8.14
C LYS A 163 -9.68 6.03 8.04
N THR A 164 -10.20 5.25 7.11
CA THR A 164 -10.05 3.82 6.85
C THR A 164 -8.66 3.21 7.13
N CYS A 165 -8.67 2.08 7.86
CA CYS A 165 -7.55 1.18 8.10
C CYS A 165 -7.70 -0.06 7.21
N VAL A 166 -6.65 -0.49 6.48
CA VAL A 166 -6.62 -1.79 5.81
C VAL A 166 -5.84 -2.75 6.70
N ILE A 167 -6.50 -3.85 7.07
CA ILE A 167 -5.98 -4.87 7.97
C ILE A 167 -5.69 -6.10 7.11
N GLU A 168 -4.48 -6.65 7.27
CA GLU A 168 -3.95 -7.84 6.59
C GLU A 168 -4.76 -9.12 6.87
#